data_AF-A0A2S9WVC1-F1
#
_entry.id   AF-A0A2S9WVC1-F1
#
_cell.length_a   1.000
_cell.length_b   1.000
_cell.length_c   1.000
_cell.angle_alpha   90.00
_cell.angle_beta   90.00
_cell.angle_gamma   90.00
#
_symmetry.space_group_name_H-M   'P 1'
#
loop_
_entity.id
_entity.type
_entity.pdbx_description
1 polymer ?
#
loop_
_entity_poly.entity_id
_entity_poly.type
_entity_poly.pdbx_seq_one_letter_code
_entity_poly.pdbx_strand_id
1 'polypeptide(L)'
;MSSRPASRSRINQLNIASMVILLIILIFFVLKDTFPFQTQKWIYLILGILLIVVDVLRIREVYKLGHRKLLLVRIVTTLMVTGFVGYWWYLHF
;
A
#
# COMPACT_ATOMS: atom_id res chain seq x y z
N MET A 1 -22.92 -14.58 21.38
CA MET A 1 -21.95 -13.47 21.19
C MET A 1 -21.06 -13.80 19.99
N SER A 2 -21.47 -13.40 18.78
CA SER A 2 -20.78 -13.75 17.52
C SER A 2 -20.88 -12.59 16.51
N SER A 3 -20.04 -11.58 16.68
CA SER A 3 -19.95 -10.41 15.78
C SER A 3 -18.56 -10.28 15.14
N ARG A 4 -17.85 -11.40 14.94
CA ARG A 4 -16.47 -11.43 14.39
C ARG A 4 -16.27 -11.73 12.88
N PRO A 5 -17.28 -11.86 11.98
CA PRO A 5 -17.00 -12.15 10.57
C PRO A 5 -16.63 -10.91 9.71
N ALA A 6 -17.16 -9.72 10.03
CA ALA A 6 -17.05 -8.55 9.15
C ALA A 6 -15.64 -7.94 9.09
N SER A 7 -14.92 -7.89 10.21
CA SER A 7 -13.56 -7.30 10.28
C SER A 7 -12.50 -8.17 9.58
N ARG A 8 -12.61 -9.50 9.66
CA ARG A 8 -11.73 -10.41 8.90
C ARG A 8 -11.96 -10.29 7.39
N SER A 9 -13.21 -10.17 6.96
CA SER A 9 -13.55 -9.95 5.53
C SER A 9 -12.93 -8.66 4.99
N ARG A 10 -13.05 -7.55 5.75
CA ARG A 10 -12.51 -6.24 5.34
C ARG A 10 -10.99 -6.21 5.26
N ILE A 11 -10.28 -6.86 6.19
CA ILE A 11 -8.81 -6.97 6.11
C ILE A 11 -8.38 -7.78 4.88
N ASN A 12 -9.12 -8.84 4.54
CA ASN A 12 -8.81 -9.63 3.35
C ASN A 12 -9.03 -8.81 2.06
N GLN A 13 -10.11 -8.04 1.98
CA GLN A 13 -10.35 -7.09 0.88
C GLN A 13 -9.21 -6.06 0.77
N LEU A 14 -8.77 -5.48 1.89
CA LEU A 14 -7.65 -4.55 1.90
C LEU A 14 -6.34 -5.23 1.48
N ASN A 15 -6.07 -6.47 1.90
CA ASN A 15 -4.91 -7.26 1.47
C ASN A 15 -4.92 -7.46 -0.06
N ILE A 16 -6.06 -7.86 -0.62
CA ILE A 16 -6.25 -8.02 -2.06
C ILE A 16 -6.00 -6.69 -2.77
N ALA A 17 -6.54 -5.58 -2.25
CA ALA A 17 -6.31 -4.25 -2.83
C ALA A 17 -4.81 -3.89 -2.91
N SER A 18 -4.03 -4.11 -1.85
CA SER A 18 -2.57 -3.88 -1.93
C SER A 18 -1.88 -4.82 -2.92
N MET A 19 -2.29 -6.09 -2.99
CA MET A 19 -1.71 -7.03 -3.96
C MET A 19 -1.99 -6.58 -5.40
N VAL A 20 -3.21 -6.10 -5.67
CA VAL A 20 -3.57 -5.54 -6.98
C VAL A 20 -2.73 -4.30 -7.29
N ILE A 21 -2.56 -3.37 -6.34
CA ILE A 21 -1.74 -2.18 -6.57
C ILE A 21 -0.27 -2.55 -6.82
N LEU A 22 0.29 -3.49 -6.04
CA LEU A 22 1.64 -4.00 -6.25
C LEU A 22 1.79 -4.68 -7.62
N LEU A 23 0.80 -5.45 -8.04
CA LEU A 23 0.78 -6.07 -9.37
C LEU A 23 0.76 -5.01 -10.47
N ILE A 24 -0.02 -3.95 -10.32
CA ILE A 24 -0.05 -2.82 -11.26
C ILE A 24 1.34 -2.14 -11.31
N ILE A 25 1.97 -1.88 -10.16
CA ILE A 25 3.34 -1.34 -10.10
C ILE A 25 4.31 -2.26 -10.85
N LEU A 26 4.24 -3.57 -10.65
CA LEU A 26 5.09 -4.55 -11.34
C LEU A 26 4.86 -4.54 -12.86
N ILE A 27 3.61 -4.45 -13.32
CA ILE A 27 3.28 -4.35 -14.76
C ILE A 27 3.89 -3.07 -15.34
N PHE A 28 3.71 -1.92 -14.69
CA PHE A 28 4.32 -0.67 -15.13
C PHE A 28 5.85 -0.70 -15.09
N PHE A 29 6.44 -1.43 -14.14
CA PHE A 29 7.87 -1.65 -14.07
C PHE A 29 8.40 -2.45 -15.26
N VAL A 30 7.69 -3.51 -15.67
CA VAL A 30 8.04 -4.30 -16.86
C VAL A 30 7.88 -3.47 -18.13
N LEU A 31 6.88 -2.58 -18.19
CA LEU A 31 6.58 -1.71 -19.33
C LEU A 31 7.27 -0.33 -19.24
N LYS A 32 8.27 -0.15 -18.38
CA LYS A 32 8.87 1.17 -18.12
C LYS A 32 9.39 1.82 -19.41
N ASP A 33 9.98 1.06 -20.32
CA ASP A 33 10.58 1.64 -21.54
C ASP A 33 9.52 2.03 -22.59
N THR A 34 8.26 1.69 -22.36
CA THR A 34 7.12 2.01 -23.25
C THR A 34 6.54 3.40 -22.97
N PHE A 35 6.72 3.94 -21.76
CA PHE A 35 6.11 5.22 -21.35
C PHE A 35 7.16 6.32 -21.18
N PRO A 36 6.82 7.60 -21.47
CA PRO A 36 7.69 8.71 -21.14
C PRO A 36 7.99 8.76 -19.64
N PHE A 37 9.23 9.10 -19.28
CA PHE A 37 9.68 9.18 -17.89
C PHE A 37 8.76 10.07 -17.02
N GLN A 38 8.29 11.20 -17.57
CA GLN A 38 7.37 12.09 -16.87
C GLN A 38 6.06 11.39 -16.49
N THR A 39 5.50 10.56 -17.38
CA THR A 39 4.27 9.80 -17.11
C THR A 39 4.52 8.73 -16.06
N GLN A 40 5.64 8.00 -16.16
CA GLN A 40 6.02 6.98 -15.16
C GLN A 40 6.18 7.58 -13.76
N LYS A 41 6.86 8.73 -13.68
CA LYS A 41 7.08 9.48 -12.43
C LYS A 41 5.78 9.74 -11.67
N TRP A 42 4.74 10.19 -12.38
CA TRP A 42 3.41 10.42 -11.79
C TRP A 42 2.68 9.12 -11.46
N ILE A 43 2.75 8.10 -12.31
CA ILE A 43 2.11 6.80 -12.08
C ILE A 43 2.65 6.17 -10.78
N TYR A 44 3.98 6.09 -10.62
CA TYR A 44 4.58 5.51 -9.42
C TYR A 44 4.25 6.30 -8.16
N LEU A 45 4.21 7.63 -8.25
CA LEU A 45 3.82 8.47 -7.13
C LEU A 45 2.37 8.20 -6.70
N ILE A 46 1.43 8.20 -7.66
CA ILE A 46 0.00 7.97 -7.39
C ILE A 46 -0.20 6.58 -6.79
N LEU A 47 0.40 5.55 -7.38
CA LEU A 47 0.30 4.17 -6.88
C LEU A 47 0.94 4.02 -5.49
N GLY A 48 2.06 4.71 -5.24
CA GLY A 48 2.70 4.76 -3.94
C GLY A 48 1.80 5.39 -2.86
N ILE A 49 1.18 6.54 -3.16
CA ILE A 49 0.23 7.20 -2.25
C ILE A 49 -0.98 6.29 -1.98
N LEU A 50 -1.52 5.64 -3.01
CA LEU A 50 -2.62 4.69 -2.87
C LEU A 50 -2.25 3.52 -1.95
N LEU A 51 -1.03 2.98 -2.06
CA LEU A 51 -0.56 1.94 -1.15
C LEU A 51 -0.53 2.41 0.30
N ILE A 52 -0.02 3.62 0.56
CA ILE A 52 0.02 4.19 1.92
C ILE A 52 -1.39 4.32 2.49
N VAL A 53 -2.34 4.82 1.71
CA VAL A 53 -3.75 4.95 2.14
C VAL A 53 -4.35 3.59 2.50
N VAL A 54 -4.17 2.57 1.63
CA VAL A 54 -4.68 1.21 1.90
C VAL A 54 -4.04 0.61 3.15
N ASP A 55 -2.74 0.82 3.34
CA ASP A 55 -2.01 0.33 4.50
C ASP A 55 -2.47 1.00 5.79
N VAL A 56 -2.71 2.31 5.80
CA VAL A 56 -3.27 3.04 6.95
C VAL A 56 -4.66 2.51 7.31
N LEU A 57 -5.52 2.28 6.31
CA LEU A 57 -6.84 1.66 6.53
C LEU A 57 -6.71 0.26 7.13
N ARG A 58 -5.72 -0.53 6.68
CA ARG A 58 -5.47 -1.86 7.21
C ARG A 58 -4.95 -1.83 8.63
N ILE A 59 -4.02 -0.92 8.96
CA ILE A 59 -3.52 -0.71 10.33
C ILE A 59 -4.68 -0.43 11.27
N ARG A 60 -5.63 0.43 10.86
CA ARG A 60 -6.82 0.74 11.65
C ARG A 60 -7.66 -0.51 11.94
N GLU A 61 -7.87 -1.37 10.95
CA GLU A 61 -8.62 -2.62 11.12
C GLU A 61 -7.86 -3.66 11.96
N VAL A 62 -6.54 -3.78 11.79
CA VAL A 62 -5.68 -4.66 12.60
C VAL A 62 -5.63 -4.20 14.06
N TYR A 63 -5.58 -2.89 14.30
CA TYR A 63 -5.63 -2.30 15.64
C TYR A 63 -6.93 -2.67 16.35
N LYS A 64 -8.08 -2.53 15.67
CA LYS A 64 -9.40 -2.94 16.21
C LYS A 64 -9.46 -4.43 16.56
N LEU A 65 -8.74 -5.28 15.84
CA LEU A 65 -8.67 -6.72 16.11
C LEU A 65 -7.75 -7.09 17.28
N GLY A 66 -6.91 -6.17 17.77
CA GLY A 66 -6.00 -6.42 18.90
C GLY A 66 -4.77 -7.27 18.58
N HIS A 67 -4.46 -7.52 17.30
CA HIS A 67 -3.28 -8.30 16.89
C HIS A 67 -1.99 -7.46 16.93
N ARG A 68 -1.39 -7.31 18.12
CA ARG A 68 -0.22 -6.43 18.36
C ARG A 68 1.01 -6.72 17.48
N LYS A 69 1.38 -7.99 17.29
CA LYS A 69 2.53 -8.36 16.44
C LYS A 69 2.30 -7.98 14.98
N LEU A 70 1.11 -8.28 14.45
CA LEU A 70 0.74 -7.94 13.07
C LEU A 70 0.68 -6.42 12.90
N LEU A 71 0.16 -5.69 13.88
CA LEU A 71 0.09 -4.23 13.87
C LEU A 71 1.48 -3.61 13.74
N LEU A 72 2.46 -4.08 14.53
CA LEU A 72 3.83 -3.57 14.50
C LEU A 72 4.47 -3.78 13.12
N VAL A 73 4.35 -4.98 12.56
CA VAL A 73 4.84 -5.27 11.20
C VAL A 73 4.22 -4.32 10.19
N ARG A 74 2.90 -4.07 10.29
CA ARG A 74 2.20 -3.17 9.36
C ARG A 74 2.67 -1.72 9.48
N ILE A 75 2.84 -1.21 10.70
CA ILE A 75 3.37 0.14 10.92
C ILE A 75 4.76 0.29 10.30
N VAL A 76 5.65 -0.68 10.54
CA VAL A 76 7.01 -0.67 9.96
C VAL A 76 6.94 -0.69 8.42
N THR A 77 6.13 -1.57 7.83
CA THR A 77 5.99 -1.61 6.37
C THR A 77 5.43 -0.29 5.81
N THR A 78 4.45 0.32 6.47
CA THR A 78 3.88 1.61 6.02
C THR A 78 4.89 2.75 6.14
N LEU A 79 5.73 2.75 7.17
CA LEU A 79 6.83 3.71 7.29
C LEU A 79 7.85 3.54 6.15
N MET A 80 8.21 2.29 5.82
CA MET A 80 9.12 2.02 4.70
C MET A 80 8.53 2.45 3.35
N VAL A 81 7.24 2.16 3.10
CA VAL A 81 6.55 2.59 1.87
C VAL A 81 6.44 4.11 1.83
N THR A 82 6.07 4.78 2.93
CA THR A 82 6.02 6.23 3.01
C THR A 82 7.40 6.86 2.76
N GLY A 83 8.45 6.31 3.36
CA GLY A 83 9.83 6.74 3.14
C GLY A 83 10.27 6.58 1.68
N PHE A 84 9.93 5.45 1.05
CA PHE A 84 10.18 5.21 -0.36
C PHE A 84 9.45 6.22 -1.27
N VAL A 85 8.17 6.48 -1.01
CA VAL A 85 7.37 7.46 -1.78
C VAL A 85 7.91 8.88 -1.59
N GLY A 86 8.31 9.25 -0.37
CA GLY A 86 8.92 10.55 -0.09
C GLY A 86 10.29 10.71 -0.76
N TYR A 87 11.10 9.66 -0.77
CA TYR A 87 12.38 9.64 -1.48
C TYR A 87 12.19 9.74 -3.00
N TRP A 88 11.22 9.00 -3.55
CA TRP A 88 10.85 9.10 -4.97
C TRP A 88 10.40 10.51 -5.33
N TRP A 89 9.58 11.14 -4.49
CA TRP A 89 9.19 12.52 -4.67
C TRP A 89 10.40 13.45 -4.70
N TYR A 90 11.27 13.39 -3.68
CA TYR A 90 12.46 14.23 -3.56
C TYR A 90 13.45 14.09 -4.74
N LEU A 91 13.62 12.88 -5.27
CA LEU A 91 14.54 12.65 -6.40
C LEU A 91 14.02 13.20 -7.73
N HIS A 92 12.70 13.33 -7.87
CA HIS A 92 12.09 13.58 -9.16
C HIS A 92 11.37 14.92 -9.23
N PHE A 93 11.17 15.62 -8.11
CA PHE A 93 10.58 16.96 -8.01
C PHE A 93 11.49 17.91 -7.24
#